data_AF-A0A672TT96-F1
#
_entry.id   AF-A0A672TT96-F1
#
_cell.length_a   1.000
_cell.length_b   1.000
_cell.length_c   1.000
_cell.angle_alpha   90.00
_cell.angle_beta   90.00
_cell.angle_gamma   90.00
#
_symmetry.space_group_name_H-M   'P 1'
#
loop_
_entity.id
_entity.type
_entity.pdbx_description
1 polymer ?
#
loop_
_entity_poly.entity_id
_entity_poly.type
_entity_poly.pdbx_seq_one_letter_code
_entity_poly.pdbx_strand_id
1 'polypeptide(L)'
;MHRSLRACRRLGCSAGLLASQAAPRAAAARWGPPPGAAMSTQEAFRIEYDTFGELKVPSDKYYGAQTVRSTMNFKIGGASERMPVQVIRAFGILKRAAAEVNQDYGLDPKIANAIVKAANEVAEGKLNDHFPLVVWQTGSGTQTNMNVNEVISNRAIEIMGGTLGSKKPVHPNDHVNKSQSSNDTFPTAMHIAAAQEVNEVLLPGLKKLQNALEAKSKEFSQIIKIGRTHTQDAVPLTLGQEFSGYVQQIKYGVARIESTMPRVYQLAAGGTAVGTGLNTRIGFAEKVAAKVAELTGLPFVTAPNKFEALAAHDALVELSGAMNTVACSLMKIANDIRFLGSGPRSGLGELILPENEPGSSIMPGKVNPTQCEAVTMVAAQVMGNHVAVTVGGSNGHFELNVFKPMMIKNVLNSARLLGDVCVSFTDNCVVGIQANTDRINKLMNESLMLVTALNPHIGYDKAAKIAKTAHKEGTTLKEAAIKLGFLTSDQFDQWVKPKDMLGPQ
;
A
#
# COMPACT_ATOMS: atom_id res chain seq x y z
N MET A 1 55.32 11.06 -27.11
CA MET A 1 56.31 10.24 -27.84
C MET A 1 57.56 10.08 -26.98
N HIS A 2 58.00 8.82 -26.78
CA HIS A 2 59.35 8.33 -26.43
C HIS A 2 60.13 8.93 -25.24
N ARG A 3 60.38 8.14 -24.16
CA ARG A 3 61.59 7.29 -23.90
C ARG A 3 62.80 8.18 -23.49
N SER A 4 63.70 7.89 -22.54
CA SER A 4 64.12 6.65 -21.88
C SER A 4 65.22 6.93 -20.82
N LEU A 5 65.31 6.07 -19.79
CA LEU A 5 66.50 5.44 -19.15
C LEU A 5 67.57 6.23 -18.35
N ARG A 6 67.83 5.72 -17.13
CA ARG A 6 69.10 5.22 -16.50
C ARG A 6 69.14 5.60 -15.01
N ALA A 7 68.92 4.70 -14.05
CA ALA A 7 69.80 3.65 -13.49
C ALA A 7 70.95 4.15 -12.60
N CYS A 8 70.89 3.91 -11.27
CA CYS A 8 72.05 3.46 -10.49
C CYS A 8 71.72 2.95 -9.06
N ARG A 9 72.11 1.68 -8.84
CA ARG A 9 72.76 1.02 -7.68
C ARG A 9 72.15 0.96 -6.27
N ARG A 10 72.23 -0.30 -5.78
CA ARG A 10 71.96 -0.93 -4.48
C ARG A 10 73.04 -0.65 -3.42
N LEU A 11 72.63 -0.67 -2.15
CA LEU A 11 73.27 -1.13 -0.90
C LEU A 11 72.08 -1.37 0.07
N GLY A 12 71.93 -2.37 0.95
CA GLY A 12 72.70 -3.52 1.41
C GLY A 12 71.87 -4.24 2.51
N CYS A 13 72.16 -5.52 2.73
CA CYS A 13 71.64 -6.50 3.70
C CYS A 13 70.83 -6.08 4.95
N SER A 14 69.80 -6.89 5.27
CA SER A 14 69.85 -7.79 6.44
C SER A 14 68.70 -8.82 6.40
N ALA A 15 69.03 -10.05 6.81
CA ALA A 15 68.21 -11.24 6.74
C ALA A 15 67.41 -11.45 8.03
N GLY A 16 66.21 -12.02 7.90
CA GLY A 16 65.41 -12.54 9.01
C GLY A 16 64.50 -13.66 8.52
N LEU A 17 64.83 -14.90 8.86
CA LEU A 17 63.97 -16.07 8.74
C LEU A 17 62.75 -15.91 9.67
N LEU A 18 61.57 -16.41 9.25
CA LEU A 18 60.65 -17.12 10.13
C LEU A 18 59.66 -17.97 9.30
N ALA A 19 59.49 -19.19 9.77
CA ALA A 19 58.86 -20.32 9.09
C ALA A 19 57.32 -20.27 9.09
N SER A 20 56.73 -20.80 8.01
CA SER A 20 55.29 -21.03 7.87
C SER A 20 54.86 -22.33 8.56
N GLN A 21 53.88 -22.27 9.47
CA GLN A 21 53.15 -23.43 9.96
C GLN A 21 51.72 -23.43 9.40
N ALA A 22 51.33 -24.61 8.89
CA ALA A 22 50.06 -24.91 8.26
C ALA A 22 48.95 -25.17 9.29
N ALA A 23 47.73 -24.75 8.96
CA ALA A 23 46.51 -24.98 9.74
C ALA A 23 45.93 -26.40 9.53
N PRO A 24 45.23 -26.99 10.53
CA PRO A 24 44.73 -28.36 10.44
C PRO A 24 43.35 -28.46 9.76
N ARG A 25 43.16 -29.56 9.02
CA ARG A 25 41.91 -29.97 8.36
C ARG A 25 40.91 -30.52 9.38
N ALA A 26 39.69 -30.00 9.38
CA ALA A 26 38.56 -30.54 10.13
C ALA A 26 37.91 -31.74 9.39
N ALA A 27 37.61 -32.80 10.14
CA ALA A 27 37.02 -34.05 9.66
C ALA A 27 35.52 -33.92 9.39
N ALA A 28 35.07 -34.47 8.26
CA ALA A 28 33.67 -34.56 7.88
C ALA A 28 32.97 -35.73 8.60
N ALA A 29 32.01 -35.43 9.46
CA ALA A 29 31.12 -36.41 10.06
C ALA A 29 29.98 -36.74 9.07
N ARG A 30 29.91 -38.00 8.62
CA ARG A 30 28.81 -38.54 7.82
C ARG A 30 27.60 -38.79 8.72
N TRP A 31 26.50 -38.07 8.47
CA TRP A 31 25.18 -38.40 8.99
C TRP A 31 24.47 -39.29 7.96
N GLY A 32 24.18 -40.54 8.31
CA GLY A 32 23.29 -41.41 7.52
C GLY A 32 21.83 -40.98 7.66
N PRO A 33 20.96 -41.26 6.67
CA PRO A 33 19.55 -40.90 6.77
C PRO A 33 18.82 -41.84 7.75
N PRO A 34 17.79 -41.36 8.47
CA PRO A 34 16.93 -42.22 9.27
C PRO A 34 16.06 -43.09 8.34
N PRO A 35 15.76 -44.36 8.69
CA PRO A 35 14.81 -45.16 7.96
C PRO A 35 13.38 -44.79 8.40
N GLY A 36 12.52 -44.42 7.45
CA GLY A 36 11.07 -44.38 7.68
C GLY A 36 10.39 -43.02 7.51
N ALA A 37 10.33 -42.52 6.28
CA ALA A 37 9.30 -41.64 5.75
C ALA A 37 9.42 -41.73 4.22
N ALA A 38 8.41 -41.94 3.40
CA ALA A 38 6.97 -42.02 3.57
C ALA A 38 6.44 -42.96 2.47
N MET A 39 5.33 -43.64 2.71
CA MET A 39 4.50 -44.06 1.59
C MET A 39 4.10 -42.78 0.84
N SER A 40 4.58 -42.63 -0.39
CA SER A 40 4.06 -41.62 -1.31
C SER A 40 2.58 -41.97 -1.52
N THR A 41 1.67 -41.25 -0.90
CA THR A 41 0.30 -41.19 -1.40
C THR A 41 0.41 -40.65 -2.82
N GLN A 42 0.25 -41.51 -3.83
CA GLN A 42 0.01 -41.03 -5.19
C GLN A 42 -1.15 -40.06 -5.10
N GLU A 43 -0.91 -38.78 -5.38
CA GLU A 43 -1.98 -37.79 -5.43
C GLU A 43 -3.04 -38.31 -6.42
N ALA A 44 -4.24 -38.60 -5.90
CA ALA A 44 -5.34 -39.03 -6.74
C ALA A 44 -5.63 -37.92 -7.76
N PHE A 45 -5.74 -38.30 -9.03
CA PHE A 45 -6.04 -37.38 -10.12
C PHE A 45 -7.25 -37.87 -10.92
N ARG A 46 -7.99 -36.93 -11.50
CA ARG A 46 -8.96 -37.19 -12.57
C ARG A 46 -8.39 -36.74 -13.91
N ILE A 47 -8.91 -37.32 -14.97
CA ILE A 47 -8.55 -36.99 -16.34
C ILE A 47 -9.56 -36.00 -16.91
N GLU A 48 -9.08 -34.86 -17.41
CA GLU A 48 -9.88 -33.91 -18.18
C GLU A 48 -9.21 -33.62 -19.53
N TYR A 49 -9.98 -33.08 -20.47
CA TYR A 49 -9.52 -32.78 -21.83
C TYR A 49 -9.75 -31.32 -22.20
N ASP A 50 -8.73 -30.70 -22.80
CA ASP A 50 -8.83 -29.50 -23.62
C ASP A 50 -8.59 -29.84 -25.09
N THR A 51 -8.63 -28.85 -25.99
CA THR A 51 -8.42 -29.07 -27.43
C THR A 51 -7.00 -29.53 -27.79
N PHE A 52 -6.04 -29.47 -26.85
CA PHE A 52 -4.68 -29.95 -27.04
C PHE A 52 -4.43 -31.32 -26.39
N GLY A 53 -5.46 -31.91 -25.78
CA GLY A 53 -5.45 -33.29 -25.31
C GLY A 53 -5.63 -33.42 -23.80
N GLU A 54 -5.13 -34.54 -23.29
CA GLU A 54 -5.36 -35.00 -21.93
C GLU A 54 -4.53 -34.24 -20.89
N LEU A 55 -5.13 -33.95 -19.73
CA LEU A 55 -4.46 -33.40 -18.55
C LEU A 55 -4.91 -34.09 -17.28
N LYS A 56 -3.94 -34.35 -16.39
CA LYS A 56 -4.18 -34.86 -15.03
C LYS A 56 -4.50 -33.68 -14.11
N VAL A 57 -5.68 -33.71 -13.51
CA VAL A 57 -6.17 -32.70 -12.57
C VAL A 57 -6.26 -33.34 -11.18
N PRO A 58 -5.65 -32.76 -10.12
CA PRO A 58 -5.78 -33.30 -8.77
C PRO A 58 -7.25 -33.46 -8.34
N SER A 59 -7.60 -34.61 -7.76
CA SER A 59 -8.99 -34.95 -7.44
C SER A 59 -9.58 -34.07 -6.34
N ASP A 60 -8.75 -33.46 -5.49
CA ASP A 60 -9.12 -32.53 -4.42
C ASP A 60 -9.29 -31.07 -4.89
N LYS A 61 -9.17 -30.81 -6.20
CA LYS A 61 -9.25 -29.44 -6.76
C LYS A 61 -10.41 -29.26 -7.72
N TYR A 62 -11.17 -28.17 -7.53
CA TYR A 62 -12.29 -27.79 -8.41
C TYR A 62 -11.88 -27.16 -9.74
N TYR A 63 -10.63 -26.71 -9.93
CA TYR A 63 -10.19 -26.22 -11.23
C TYR A 63 -10.04 -27.38 -12.23
N GLY A 64 -10.01 -27.12 -13.54
CA GLY A 64 -10.02 -28.14 -14.59
C GLY A 64 -8.81 -28.09 -15.53
N ALA A 65 -8.97 -28.69 -16.71
CA ALA A 65 -7.92 -28.80 -17.73
C ALA A 65 -7.31 -27.45 -18.14
N GLN A 66 -8.10 -26.39 -18.32
CA GLN A 66 -7.59 -25.09 -18.77
C GLN A 66 -6.69 -24.45 -17.70
N THR A 67 -7.05 -24.60 -16.42
CA THR A 67 -6.22 -24.13 -15.32
C THR A 67 -4.91 -24.92 -15.23
N VAL A 68 -4.94 -26.24 -15.35
CA VAL A 68 -3.72 -27.07 -15.35
C VAL A 68 -2.80 -26.70 -16.53
N ARG A 69 -3.36 -26.53 -17.73
CA ARG A 69 -2.58 -26.05 -18.88
C ARG A 69 -1.90 -24.71 -18.58
N SER A 70 -2.63 -23.82 -17.91
CA SER A 70 -2.13 -22.49 -17.57
C SER A 70 -1.00 -22.53 -16.53
N THR A 71 -1.09 -23.38 -15.50
CA THR A 71 0.00 -23.56 -14.52
C THR A 71 1.26 -24.16 -15.15
N MET A 72 1.12 -24.96 -16.21
CA MET A 72 2.27 -25.48 -16.97
C MET A 72 3.02 -24.39 -17.74
N ASN A 73 2.30 -23.40 -18.27
CA ASN A 73 2.84 -22.40 -19.20
C ASN A 73 3.27 -21.08 -18.53
N PHE A 74 2.68 -20.71 -17.38
CA PHE A 74 2.95 -19.44 -16.70
C PHE A 74 3.58 -19.67 -15.31
N LYS A 75 4.85 -20.13 -15.30
CA LYS A 75 5.62 -20.45 -14.08
C LYS A 75 6.55 -19.31 -13.66
N ILE A 76 6.01 -18.11 -13.52
CA ILE A 76 6.79 -16.89 -13.28
C ILE A 76 6.57 -16.43 -11.83
N GLY A 77 7.64 -16.40 -11.03
CA GLY A 77 7.66 -15.85 -9.67
C GLY A 77 7.13 -16.74 -8.54
N GLY A 78 6.47 -17.86 -8.85
CA GLY A 78 6.04 -18.84 -7.85
C GLY A 78 4.77 -18.44 -7.08
N ALA A 79 4.55 -19.08 -5.91
CA ALA A 79 3.27 -19.00 -5.21
C ALA A 79 2.94 -17.59 -4.61
N SER A 80 3.95 -16.76 -4.33
CA SER A 80 3.75 -15.37 -3.88
C SER A 80 3.13 -14.49 -4.97
N GLU A 81 3.31 -14.88 -6.23
CA GLU A 81 2.81 -14.15 -7.40
C GLU A 81 1.42 -14.62 -7.83
N ARG A 82 0.74 -15.46 -7.03
CA ARG A 82 -0.66 -15.81 -7.25
C ARG A 82 -1.52 -14.56 -7.40
N MET A 83 -2.57 -14.68 -8.21
CA MET A 83 -3.56 -13.62 -8.40
C MET A 83 -4.09 -13.15 -7.03
N PRO A 84 -4.21 -11.83 -6.77
CA PRO A 84 -4.74 -11.35 -5.50
C PRO A 84 -6.12 -11.92 -5.20
N VAL A 85 -6.33 -12.35 -3.95
CA VAL A 85 -7.59 -12.95 -3.51
C VAL A 85 -8.79 -12.01 -3.69
N GLN A 86 -8.57 -10.70 -3.64
CA GLN A 86 -9.60 -9.69 -3.93
C GLN A 86 -10.17 -9.83 -5.35
N VAL A 87 -9.30 -10.10 -6.34
CA VAL A 87 -9.73 -10.31 -7.74
C VAL A 87 -10.56 -11.59 -7.83
N ILE A 88 -10.15 -12.66 -7.14
CA ILE A 88 -10.88 -13.94 -7.10
C ILE A 88 -12.27 -13.76 -6.49
N ARG A 89 -12.37 -13.04 -5.37
CA ARG A 89 -13.66 -12.74 -4.72
C ARG A 89 -14.57 -11.89 -5.61
N ALA A 90 -14.01 -10.86 -6.25
CA ALA A 90 -14.72 -10.02 -7.21
C ALA A 90 -15.26 -10.81 -8.41
N PHE A 91 -14.52 -11.81 -8.88
CA PHE A 91 -15.00 -12.76 -9.87
C PHE A 91 -16.19 -13.58 -9.36
N GLY A 92 -16.17 -14.03 -8.11
CA GLY A 92 -17.33 -14.68 -7.48
C GLY A 92 -18.58 -13.80 -7.53
N ILE A 93 -18.45 -12.51 -7.19
CA ILE A 93 -19.55 -11.53 -7.26
C ILE A 93 -20.06 -11.38 -8.71
N LEU A 94 -19.16 -11.21 -9.67
CA LEU A 94 -19.52 -11.08 -11.08
C LEU A 94 -20.25 -12.32 -11.61
N LYS A 95 -19.74 -13.52 -11.32
CA LYS A 95 -20.33 -14.77 -11.81
C LYS A 95 -21.68 -15.06 -11.15
N ARG A 96 -21.85 -14.70 -9.87
CA ARG A 96 -23.16 -14.72 -9.20
C ARG A 96 -24.14 -13.79 -9.92
N ALA A 97 -23.76 -12.53 -10.12
CA ALA A 97 -24.61 -11.55 -10.80
C ALA A 97 -25.00 -11.99 -12.21
N ALA A 98 -24.03 -12.48 -12.99
CA ALA A 98 -24.26 -12.96 -14.35
C ALA A 98 -25.20 -14.18 -14.38
N ALA A 99 -25.10 -15.10 -13.41
CA ALA A 99 -25.99 -16.27 -13.34
C ALA A 99 -27.43 -15.86 -13.02
N GLU A 100 -27.63 -14.96 -12.04
CA GLU A 100 -28.97 -14.44 -11.72
C GLU A 100 -29.60 -13.74 -12.93
N VAL A 101 -28.85 -12.86 -13.60
CA VAL A 101 -29.31 -12.11 -14.78
C VAL A 101 -29.57 -13.00 -15.98
N ASN A 102 -28.77 -14.05 -16.20
CA ASN A 102 -28.93 -14.92 -17.36
C ASN A 102 -30.17 -15.81 -17.30
N GLN A 103 -30.89 -15.89 -16.17
CA GLN A 103 -32.21 -16.52 -16.13
C GLN A 103 -33.19 -15.81 -17.10
N ASP A 104 -33.11 -14.48 -17.20
CA ASP A 104 -33.86 -13.67 -18.17
C ASP A 104 -33.50 -14.02 -19.62
N TYR A 105 -32.34 -14.63 -19.84
CA TYR A 105 -31.77 -14.94 -21.14
C TYR A 105 -31.64 -16.45 -21.39
N GLY A 106 -32.47 -17.25 -20.69
CA GLY A 106 -32.65 -18.67 -20.95
C GLY A 106 -31.65 -19.60 -20.27
N LEU A 107 -30.95 -19.15 -19.22
CA LEU A 107 -30.24 -20.07 -18.34
C LEU A 107 -31.24 -20.81 -17.45
N ASP A 108 -31.17 -22.14 -17.43
CA ASP A 108 -32.03 -22.97 -16.59
C ASP A 108 -31.94 -22.54 -15.11
N PRO A 109 -33.08 -22.31 -14.41
CA PRO A 109 -33.06 -21.85 -13.03
C PRO A 109 -32.35 -22.77 -12.04
N LYS A 110 -32.36 -24.10 -12.24
CA LYS A 110 -31.64 -25.03 -11.35
C LYS A 110 -30.13 -24.90 -11.52
N ILE A 111 -29.67 -24.79 -12.76
CA ILE A 111 -28.27 -24.52 -13.09
C ILE A 111 -27.85 -23.14 -12.55
N ALA A 112 -28.65 -22.11 -12.78
CA ALA A 112 -28.38 -20.75 -12.29
C ALA A 112 -28.22 -20.72 -10.77
N ASN A 113 -29.14 -21.36 -10.04
CA ASN A 113 -29.09 -21.41 -8.58
C ASN A 113 -27.87 -22.18 -8.04
N ALA A 114 -27.44 -23.25 -8.71
CA ALA A 114 -26.20 -23.96 -8.34
C ALA A 114 -24.95 -23.11 -8.58
N ILE A 115 -24.91 -22.37 -9.71
CA ILE A 115 -23.84 -21.41 -10.02
C ILE A 115 -23.80 -20.30 -8.96
N VAL A 116 -24.95 -19.73 -8.59
CA VAL A 116 -25.06 -18.68 -7.56
C VAL A 116 -24.47 -19.15 -6.23
N LYS A 117 -24.80 -20.37 -5.79
CA LYS A 117 -24.25 -20.96 -4.55
C LYS A 117 -22.73 -21.12 -4.62
N ALA A 118 -22.21 -21.71 -5.70
CA ALA A 118 -20.77 -21.89 -5.89
C ALA A 118 -20.02 -20.54 -6.01
N ALA A 119 -20.58 -19.58 -6.73
CA ALA A 119 -20.01 -18.25 -6.90
C ALA A 119 -19.98 -17.46 -5.59
N ASN A 120 -20.97 -17.65 -4.70
CA ASN A 120 -20.93 -17.11 -3.33
C ASN A 120 -19.79 -17.68 -2.51
N GLU A 121 -19.53 -18.98 -2.58
CA GLU A 121 -18.38 -19.58 -1.88
C GLU A 121 -17.04 -19.00 -2.37
N VAL A 122 -16.92 -18.68 -3.67
CA VAL A 122 -15.77 -17.96 -4.23
C VAL A 122 -15.71 -16.51 -3.69
N ALA A 123 -16.82 -15.78 -3.71
CA ALA A 123 -16.90 -14.40 -3.23
C ALA A 123 -16.55 -14.27 -1.72
N GLU A 124 -16.94 -15.26 -0.93
CA GLU A 124 -16.65 -15.35 0.51
C GLU A 124 -15.21 -15.85 0.79
N GLY A 125 -14.49 -16.30 -0.24
CA GLY A 125 -13.11 -16.79 -0.13
C GLY A 125 -12.97 -18.21 0.42
N LYS A 126 -14.04 -19.01 0.43
CA LYS A 126 -14.02 -20.41 0.89
C LYS A 126 -13.24 -21.33 -0.04
N LEU A 127 -13.01 -20.91 -1.28
CA LEU A 127 -12.40 -21.71 -2.34
C LEU A 127 -11.04 -21.17 -2.81
N ASN A 128 -10.36 -20.34 -2.01
CA ASN A 128 -9.10 -19.68 -2.40
C ASN A 128 -8.00 -20.66 -2.85
N ASP A 129 -7.97 -21.88 -2.32
CA ASP A 129 -6.97 -22.91 -2.66
C ASP A 129 -7.13 -23.52 -4.05
N HIS A 130 -8.20 -23.17 -4.77
CA HIS A 130 -8.48 -23.62 -6.13
C HIS A 130 -8.07 -22.62 -7.21
N PHE A 131 -7.30 -21.58 -6.84
CA PHE A 131 -6.84 -20.54 -7.74
C PHE A 131 -5.30 -20.45 -7.74
N PRO A 132 -4.61 -21.33 -8.49
CA PRO A 132 -3.15 -21.45 -8.45
C PRO A 132 -2.43 -20.46 -9.38
N LEU A 133 -3.17 -19.75 -10.25
CA LEU A 133 -2.58 -18.94 -11.32
C LEU A 133 -1.93 -17.66 -10.80
N VAL A 134 -0.81 -17.29 -11.44
CA VAL A 134 -0.04 -16.09 -11.13
C VAL A 134 -0.57 -14.85 -11.85
N VAL A 135 -0.18 -13.67 -11.37
CA VAL A 135 -0.43 -12.37 -12.02
C VAL A 135 0.18 -12.36 -13.44
N TRP A 136 1.35 -12.96 -13.59
CA TRP A 136 2.14 -13.00 -14.83
C TRP A 136 1.61 -14.06 -15.81
N GLN A 137 0.36 -13.88 -16.23
CA GLN A 137 -0.36 -14.73 -17.19
C GLN A 137 -0.66 -13.97 -18.48
N THR A 138 -1.69 -14.35 -19.26
CA THR A 138 -2.13 -13.48 -20.37
C THR A 138 -2.52 -12.10 -19.86
N GLY A 139 -2.17 -11.10 -20.64
CA GLY A 139 -2.41 -9.71 -20.31
C GLY A 139 -3.88 -9.32 -20.19
N SER A 140 -4.81 -10.08 -20.77
CA SER A 140 -6.25 -9.87 -20.60
C SER A 140 -6.82 -10.51 -19.33
N GLY A 141 -6.07 -11.37 -18.63
CA GLY A 141 -6.54 -12.13 -17.47
C GLY A 141 -7.48 -13.30 -17.81
N THR A 142 -7.48 -13.75 -19.06
CA THR A 142 -8.35 -14.83 -19.55
C THR A 142 -8.14 -16.14 -18.79
N GLN A 143 -6.91 -16.51 -18.40
CA GLN A 143 -6.71 -17.76 -17.67
C GLN A 143 -7.37 -17.72 -16.29
N THR A 144 -7.33 -16.60 -15.57
CA THR A 144 -8.08 -16.44 -14.32
C THR A 144 -9.60 -16.49 -14.55
N ASN A 145 -10.14 -15.89 -15.61
CA ASN A 145 -11.57 -16.04 -15.93
C ASN A 145 -11.94 -17.52 -16.17
N MET A 146 -11.13 -18.25 -16.94
CA MET A 146 -11.33 -19.69 -17.19
C MET A 146 -11.22 -20.50 -15.89
N ASN A 147 -10.24 -20.22 -15.04
CA ASN A 147 -10.08 -20.87 -13.74
C ASN A 147 -11.29 -20.67 -12.84
N VAL A 148 -11.82 -19.45 -12.77
CA VAL A 148 -13.08 -19.14 -12.06
C VAL A 148 -14.24 -19.93 -12.64
N ASN A 149 -14.38 -19.96 -13.96
CA ASN A 149 -15.44 -20.72 -14.61
C ASN A 149 -15.36 -22.21 -14.27
N GLU A 150 -14.17 -22.81 -14.33
CA GLU A 150 -13.95 -24.23 -14.00
C GLU A 150 -14.26 -24.53 -12.53
N VAL A 151 -13.78 -23.71 -11.60
CA VAL A 151 -14.02 -23.87 -10.15
C VAL A 151 -15.51 -23.80 -9.83
N ILE A 152 -16.19 -22.76 -10.32
CA ILE A 152 -17.63 -22.58 -10.09
C ILE A 152 -18.42 -23.70 -10.77
N SER A 153 -18.02 -24.11 -11.97
CA SER A 153 -18.66 -25.21 -12.69
C SER A 153 -18.59 -26.51 -11.91
N ASN A 154 -17.39 -26.92 -11.48
CA ASN A 154 -17.20 -28.17 -10.75
C ASN A 154 -17.85 -28.15 -9.37
N ARG A 155 -17.81 -27.01 -8.68
CA ARG A 155 -18.51 -26.88 -7.40
C ARG A 155 -20.03 -26.92 -7.58
N ALA A 156 -20.58 -26.29 -8.62
CA ALA A 156 -22.00 -26.37 -8.95
C ALA A 156 -22.41 -27.81 -9.34
N ILE A 157 -21.58 -28.53 -10.09
CA ILE A 157 -21.80 -29.95 -10.40
C ILE A 157 -21.88 -30.78 -9.12
N GLU A 158 -20.95 -30.59 -8.19
CA GLU A 158 -20.95 -31.31 -6.91
C GLU A 158 -22.20 -30.99 -6.07
N ILE A 159 -22.62 -29.72 -6.00
CA ILE A 159 -23.87 -29.30 -5.35
C ILE A 159 -25.09 -30.02 -5.96
N MET A 160 -25.04 -30.33 -7.26
CA MET A 160 -26.09 -31.04 -7.99
C MET A 160 -25.91 -32.56 -7.99
N GLY A 161 -24.93 -33.10 -7.26
CA GLY A 161 -24.66 -34.54 -7.17
C GLY A 161 -24.02 -35.16 -8.43
N GLY A 162 -23.42 -34.35 -9.29
CA GLY A 162 -22.76 -34.82 -10.51
C GLY A 162 -21.27 -35.17 -10.33
N THR A 163 -20.60 -35.47 -11.45
CA THR A 163 -19.18 -35.87 -11.47
C THR A 163 -18.27 -34.71 -11.86
N LEU A 164 -17.31 -34.36 -11.01
CA LEU A 164 -16.31 -33.31 -11.30
C LEU A 164 -15.58 -33.58 -12.63
N GLY A 165 -15.31 -32.52 -13.40
CA GLY A 165 -14.67 -32.56 -14.71
C GLY A 165 -15.58 -32.97 -15.87
N SER A 166 -16.79 -33.46 -15.60
CA SER A 166 -17.73 -33.90 -16.65
C SER A 166 -18.33 -32.75 -17.47
N LYS A 167 -18.29 -31.51 -16.94
CA LYS A 167 -18.97 -30.32 -17.48
C LYS A 167 -20.49 -30.51 -17.60
N LYS A 168 -21.06 -31.45 -16.84
CA LYS A 168 -22.49 -31.77 -16.79
C LYS A 168 -22.97 -31.86 -15.33
N PRO A 169 -24.10 -31.22 -14.98
CA PRO A 169 -24.99 -30.42 -15.84
C PRO A 169 -24.50 -28.98 -16.08
N VAL A 170 -23.46 -28.51 -15.37
CA VAL A 170 -22.96 -27.14 -15.48
C VAL A 170 -21.71 -27.13 -16.37
N HIS A 171 -21.73 -26.35 -17.45
CA HIS A 171 -20.59 -26.19 -18.35
C HIS A 171 -19.87 -24.87 -18.06
N PRO A 172 -18.52 -24.84 -17.96
CA PRO A 172 -17.79 -23.64 -17.57
C PRO A 172 -17.94 -22.49 -18.58
N ASN A 173 -18.02 -22.79 -19.88
CA ASN A 173 -18.24 -21.77 -20.91
C ASN A 173 -19.74 -21.44 -21.07
N ASP A 174 -20.51 -22.41 -21.54
CA ASP A 174 -21.91 -22.23 -21.96
C ASP A 174 -22.87 -21.82 -20.84
N HIS A 175 -22.55 -22.11 -19.57
CA HIS A 175 -23.36 -21.72 -18.42
C HIS A 175 -22.67 -20.64 -17.57
N VAL A 176 -21.47 -20.90 -17.02
CA VAL A 176 -20.82 -19.96 -16.08
C VAL A 176 -20.30 -18.70 -16.81
N ASN A 177 -19.85 -18.84 -18.04
CA ASN A 177 -19.41 -17.73 -18.90
C ASN A 177 -20.50 -17.24 -19.88
N LYS A 178 -21.75 -17.65 -19.70
CA LYS A 178 -22.86 -17.26 -20.58
C LYS A 178 -22.99 -15.73 -20.64
N SER A 179 -23.17 -15.20 -21.85
CA SER A 179 -23.32 -13.76 -22.16
C SER A 179 -22.09 -12.89 -21.87
N GLN A 180 -20.95 -13.49 -21.54
CA GLN A 180 -19.71 -12.83 -21.15
C GLN A 180 -18.58 -13.15 -22.15
N SER A 181 -17.51 -12.35 -22.12
CA SER A 181 -16.27 -12.60 -22.84
C SER A 181 -15.10 -12.71 -21.86
N SER A 182 -14.02 -13.35 -22.30
CA SER A 182 -12.75 -13.28 -21.59
C SER A 182 -12.25 -11.85 -21.40
N ASN A 183 -12.59 -10.95 -22.34
CA ASN A 183 -12.02 -9.60 -22.39
C ASN A 183 -12.77 -8.58 -21.53
N ASP A 184 -14.07 -8.78 -21.24
CA ASP A 184 -14.89 -7.87 -20.44
C ASP A 184 -15.14 -8.33 -19.00
N THR A 185 -14.78 -9.58 -18.67
CA THR A 185 -14.93 -10.17 -17.34
C THR A 185 -13.82 -9.76 -16.38
N PHE A 186 -12.56 -9.93 -16.77
CA PHE A 186 -11.43 -9.52 -15.93
C PHE A 186 -11.45 -8.02 -15.57
N PRO A 187 -11.63 -7.06 -16.51
CA PRO A 187 -11.71 -5.65 -16.13
C PRO A 187 -12.87 -5.32 -15.19
N THR A 188 -14.00 -6.01 -15.34
CA THR A 188 -15.11 -5.90 -14.39
C THR A 188 -14.69 -6.36 -12.99
N ALA A 189 -14.03 -7.52 -12.88
CA ALA A 189 -13.52 -8.01 -11.60
C ALA A 189 -12.44 -7.10 -10.99
N MET A 190 -11.58 -6.47 -11.81
CA MET A 190 -10.59 -5.49 -11.34
C MET A 190 -11.25 -4.30 -10.65
N HIS A 191 -12.29 -3.74 -11.27
CA HIS A 191 -12.99 -2.57 -10.77
C HIS A 191 -13.80 -2.88 -9.50
N ILE A 192 -14.45 -4.05 -9.46
CA ILE A 192 -15.13 -4.53 -8.24
C ILE A 192 -14.11 -4.68 -7.10
N ALA A 193 -12.99 -5.37 -7.34
CA ALA A 193 -11.95 -5.58 -6.34
C ALA A 193 -11.35 -4.27 -5.83
N ALA A 194 -11.02 -3.34 -6.74
CA ALA A 194 -10.46 -2.04 -6.37
C ALA A 194 -11.45 -1.22 -5.53
N ALA A 195 -12.72 -1.16 -5.93
CA ALA A 195 -13.73 -0.42 -5.20
C ALA A 195 -14.01 -1.00 -3.80
N GLN A 196 -14.07 -2.32 -3.65
CA GLN A 196 -14.20 -2.94 -2.33
C GLN A 196 -12.98 -2.66 -1.45
N GLU A 197 -11.75 -2.86 -1.96
CA GLU A 197 -10.54 -2.61 -1.18
C GLU A 197 -10.43 -1.14 -0.74
N VAL A 198 -10.85 -0.20 -1.58
CA VAL A 198 -10.88 1.22 -1.22
C VAL A 198 -11.88 1.50 -0.10
N ASN A 199 -13.11 0.99 -0.22
CA ASN A 199 -14.19 1.28 0.74
C ASN A 199 -14.02 0.51 2.07
N GLU A 200 -13.49 -0.71 2.04
CA GLU A 200 -13.42 -1.60 3.20
C GLU A 200 -12.07 -1.50 3.95
N VAL A 201 -10.99 -1.12 3.27
CA VAL A 201 -9.63 -1.12 3.85
C VAL A 201 -8.99 0.26 3.85
N LEU A 202 -8.84 0.88 2.67
CA LEU A 202 -8.05 2.11 2.53
C LEU A 202 -8.71 3.32 3.22
N LEU A 203 -9.96 3.63 2.87
CA LEU A 203 -10.66 4.79 3.42
C LEU A 203 -10.88 4.67 4.94
N PRO A 204 -11.28 3.51 5.49
CA PRO A 204 -11.35 3.33 6.94
C PRO A 204 -10.01 3.54 7.64
N GLY A 205 -8.91 3.00 7.10
CA GLY A 205 -7.56 3.20 7.65
C GLY A 205 -7.16 4.68 7.68
N LEU A 206 -7.37 5.40 6.60
CA LEU A 206 -7.09 6.84 6.52
C LEU A 206 -7.97 7.65 7.48
N LYS A 207 -9.27 7.36 7.57
CA LYS A 207 -10.20 8.04 8.49
C LYS A 207 -9.82 7.80 9.94
N LYS A 208 -9.39 6.58 10.27
CA LYS A 208 -8.87 6.25 11.61
C LYS A 208 -7.64 7.09 11.97
N LEU A 209 -6.67 7.19 11.06
CA LEU A 209 -5.48 8.03 11.25
C LEU A 209 -5.82 9.52 11.36
N GLN A 210 -6.71 10.02 10.49
CA GLN A 210 -7.17 11.41 10.54
C GLN A 210 -7.72 11.77 11.91
N ASN A 211 -8.62 10.93 12.45
CA ASN A 211 -9.26 11.16 13.73
C ASN A 211 -8.26 11.16 14.90
N ALA A 212 -7.28 10.24 14.88
CA ALA A 212 -6.25 10.19 15.91
C ALA A 212 -5.30 11.40 15.85
N LEU A 213 -4.90 11.83 14.66
CA LEU A 213 -4.12 13.06 14.48
C LEU A 213 -4.91 14.30 14.93
N GLU A 214 -6.22 14.34 14.67
CA GLU A 214 -7.08 15.44 15.11
C GLU A 214 -7.22 15.49 16.62
N ALA A 215 -7.37 14.33 17.28
CA ALA A 215 -7.37 14.24 18.74
C ALA A 215 -6.04 14.77 19.31
N LYS A 216 -4.90 14.36 18.75
CA LYS A 216 -3.57 14.86 19.18
C LYS A 216 -3.37 16.35 18.89
N SER A 217 -3.87 16.85 17.76
CA SER A 217 -3.85 18.28 17.45
C SER A 217 -4.59 19.10 18.52
N LYS A 218 -5.75 18.62 18.98
CA LYS A 218 -6.52 19.26 20.07
C LYS A 218 -5.81 19.17 21.41
N GLU A 219 -5.28 17.98 21.75
CA GLU A 219 -4.47 17.75 22.96
C GLU A 219 -3.27 18.70 23.04
N PHE A 220 -2.61 18.95 21.92
CA PHE A 220 -1.40 19.78 21.85
C PHE A 220 -1.66 21.26 21.50
N SER A 221 -2.92 21.69 21.52
CA SER A 221 -3.34 23.03 21.06
C SER A 221 -2.65 24.19 21.78
N GLN A 222 -2.23 24.00 23.03
CA GLN A 222 -1.59 25.03 23.86
C GLN A 222 -0.07 24.87 24.00
N ILE A 223 0.52 23.81 23.42
CA ILE A 223 1.96 23.54 23.59
C ILE A 223 2.73 24.30 22.52
N ILE A 224 3.31 25.44 22.90
CA ILE A 224 4.11 26.29 22.00
C ILE A 224 5.51 25.71 21.84
N LYS A 225 5.97 25.60 20.59
CA LYS A 225 7.31 25.15 20.21
C LYS A 225 7.95 26.10 19.20
N ILE A 226 9.24 25.94 18.98
CA ILE A 226 9.99 26.61 17.92
C ILE A 226 9.66 25.98 16.57
N GLY A 227 9.25 26.80 15.61
CA GLY A 227 9.06 26.35 14.23
C GLY A 227 10.38 26.01 13.56
N ARG A 228 10.33 25.22 12.48
CA ARG A 228 11.51 24.96 11.64
C ARG A 228 11.20 25.18 10.18
N THR A 229 12.01 26.02 9.53
CA THR A 229 12.01 26.22 8.09
C THR A 229 13.44 26.05 7.59
N HIS A 230 13.65 25.28 6.52
CA HIS A 230 15.01 24.88 6.09
C HIS A 230 15.81 24.18 7.19
N THR A 231 15.11 23.47 8.10
CA THR A 231 15.65 22.84 9.32
C THR A 231 16.34 23.78 10.31
N GLN A 232 16.24 25.10 10.12
CA GLN A 232 16.72 26.12 11.05
C GLN A 232 15.62 26.52 12.01
N ASP A 233 15.99 27.02 13.19
CA ASP A 233 15.06 27.62 14.14
C ASP A 233 14.30 28.78 13.48
N ALA A 234 12.98 28.81 13.69
CA ALA A 234 12.07 29.83 13.16
C ALA A 234 11.12 30.34 14.25
N VAL A 235 10.19 31.22 13.86
CA VAL A 235 9.17 31.75 14.78
C VAL A 235 8.29 30.64 15.38
N PRO A 236 7.65 30.88 16.54
CA PRO A 236 6.87 29.84 17.21
C PRO A 236 5.58 29.45 16.48
N LEU A 237 5.15 28.21 16.74
CA LEU A 237 3.79 27.72 16.51
C LEU A 237 3.43 26.72 17.62
N THR A 238 2.17 26.34 17.77
CA THR A 238 1.82 25.24 18.68
C THR A 238 2.03 23.89 18.01
N LEU A 239 2.34 22.86 18.80
CA LEU A 239 2.30 21.46 18.32
C LEU A 239 0.90 21.12 17.76
N GLY A 240 -0.16 21.67 18.35
CA GLY A 240 -1.51 21.53 17.81
C GLY A 240 -1.65 22.10 16.40
N GLN A 241 -1.10 23.28 16.11
CA GLN A 241 -1.05 23.87 14.78
C GLN A 241 -0.26 22.99 13.80
N GLU A 242 0.91 22.47 14.22
CA GLU A 242 1.71 21.56 13.41
C GLU A 242 0.93 20.29 13.03
N PHE A 243 0.31 19.64 14.02
CA PHE A 243 -0.53 18.45 13.82
C PHE A 243 -1.79 18.74 12.99
N SER A 244 -2.35 19.95 13.07
CA SER A 244 -3.49 20.33 12.23
C SER A 244 -3.15 20.32 10.74
N GLY A 245 -1.88 20.59 10.39
CA GLY A 245 -1.38 20.42 9.03
C GLY A 245 -1.41 18.96 8.58
N TYR A 246 -0.99 18.02 9.45
CA TYR A 246 -1.06 16.59 9.17
C TYR A 246 -2.51 16.11 8.97
N VAL A 247 -3.43 16.56 9.83
CA VAL A 247 -4.87 16.28 9.71
C VAL A 247 -5.39 16.71 8.34
N GLN A 248 -5.06 17.94 7.92
CA GLN A 248 -5.51 18.47 6.64
C GLN A 248 -4.96 17.68 5.45
N GLN A 249 -3.69 17.24 5.53
CA GLN A 249 -3.09 16.40 4.49
C GLN A 249 -3.83 15.06 4.32
N ILE A 250 -4.21 14.39 5.42
CA ILE A 250 -4.98 13.14 5.35
C ILE A 250 -6.41 13.39 4.86
N LYS A 251 -7.08 14.45 5.36
CA LYS A 251 -8.41 14.84 4.91
C LYS A 251 -8.46 15.08 3.40
N TYR A 252 -7.47 15.79 2.84
CA TYR A 252 -7.36 15.97 1.39
C TYR A 252 -6.99 14.68 0.66
N GLY A 253 -6.21 13.79 1.28
CA GLY A 253 -5.95 12.45 0.77
C GLY A 253 -7.23 11.64 0.56
N VAL A 254 -8.10 11.60 1.58
CA VAL A 254 -9.42 10.96 1.51
C VAL A 254 -10.26 11.55 0.38
N ALA A 255 -10.38 12.87 0.31
CA ALA A 255 -11.17 13.53 -0.74
C ALA A 255 -10.63 13.24 -2.15
N ARG A 256 -9.30 13.18 -2.33
CA ARG A 256 -8.69 12.82 -3.63
C ARG A 256 -9.05 11.39 -4.03
N ILE A 257 -8.96 10.42 -3.12
CA ILE A 257 -9.34 9.04 -3.41
C ILE A 257 -10.83 8.95 -3.74
N GLU A 258 -11.70 9.56 -2.93
CA GLU A 258 -13.15 9.55 -3.17
C GLU A 258 -13.50 10.17 -4.54
N SER A 259 -12.74 11.17 -5.00
CA SER A 259 -12.95 11.82 -6.31
C SER A 259 -12.65 10.93 -7.52
N THR A 260 -11.83 9.87 -7.38
CA THR A 260 -11.50 8.94 -8.48
C THR A 260 -12.55 7.84 -8.65
N MET A 261 -13.29 7.54 -7.58
CA MET A 261 -14.22 6.41 -7.51
C MET A 261 -15.34 6.39 -8.56
N PRO A 262 -15.92 7.53 -9.02
CA PRO A 262 -16.96 7.50 -10.04
C PRO A 262 -16.59 6.75 -11.33
N ARG A 263 -15.31 6.75 -11.70
CA ARG A 263 -14.82 6.02 -12.89
C ARG A 263 -14.48 4.56 -12.58
N VAL A 264 -14.02 4.27 -11.36
CA VAL A 264 -13.82 2.89 -10.88
C VAL A 264 -15.14 2.12 -10.82
N TYR A 265 -16.26 2.78 -10.50
CA TYR A 265 -17.58 2.14 -10.48
C TYR A 265 -18.14 1.77 -11.85
N GLN A 266 -17.49 2.19 -12.95
CA GLN A 266 -17.94 1.87 -14.31
C GLN A 266 -17.40 0.49 -14.74
N LEU A 267 -18.30 -0.43 -15.06
CA LEU A 267 -17.98 -1.82 -15.36
C LEU A 267 -17.96 -2.10 -16.87
N ALA A 268 -16.96 -2.86 -17.31
CA ALA A 268 -16.76 -3.23 -18.71
C ALA A 268 -17.71 -4.36 -19.19
N ALA A 269 -18.33 -5.12 -18.28
CA ALA A 269 -19.20 -6.25 -18.61
C ALA A 269 -20.29 -5.87 -19.62
N GLY A 270 -20.44 -6.68 -20.66
CA GLY A 270 -21.29 -6.41 -21.81
C GLY A 270 -20.55 -5.79 -22.99
N GLY A 271 -19.29 -5.37 -22.83
CA GLY A 271 -18.43 -4.97 -23.94
C GLY A 271 -17.98 -6.14 -24.82
N THR A 272 -17.99 -7.37 -24.29
CA THR A 272 -17.60 -8.61 -24.97
C THR A 272 -16.16 -8.57 -25.51
N ALA A 273 -15.91 -9.00 -26.74
CA ALA A 273 -14.56 -9.18 -27.27
C ALA A 273 -13.80 -7.86 -27.51
N VAL A 274 -14.49 -6.87 -28.08
CA VAL A 274 -13.88 -5.63 -28.62
C VAL A 274 -14.67 -4.35 -28.26
N GLY A 275 -15.70 -4.44 -27.43
CA GLY A 275 -16.49 -3.30 -26.95
C GLY A 275 -17.88 -3.16 -27.58
N THR A 276 -18.18 -3.91 -28.64
CA THR A 276 -19.45 -3.79 -29.39
C THR A 276 -20.65 -4.48 -28.74
N GLY A 277 -20.42 -5.40 -27.81
CA GLY A 277 -21.46 -6.27 -27.27
C GLY A 277 -21.86 -7.44 -28.18
N LEU A 278 -21.08 -7.75 -29.22
CA LEU A 278 -21.35 -8.93 -30.05
C LEU A 278 -21.37 -10.21 -29.20
N ASN A 279 -22.39 -11.06 -29.41
CA ASN A 279 -22.62 -12.31 -28.68
C ASN A 279 -23.03 -12.16 -27.19
N THR A 280 -23.39 -10.95 -26.73
CA THR A 280 -24.19 -10.77 -25.50
C THR A 280 -25.65 -10.43 -25.83
N ARG A 281 -26.45 -10.08 -24.82
CA ARG A 281 -27.86 -9.71 -24.97
C ARG A 281 -28.07 -8.23 -24.67
N ILE A 282 -28.98 -7.59 -25.41
CA ILE A 282 -29.46 -6.24 -25.09
C ILE A 282 -30.02 -6.26 -23.66
N GLY A 283 -29.57 -5.32 -22.82
CA GLY A 283 -29.94 -5.24 -21.41
C GLY A 283 -29.08 -6.09 -20.47
N PHE A 284 -28.14 -6.92 -20.95
CA PHE A 284 -27.24 -7.68 -20.07
C PHE A 284 -26.28 -6.75 -19.29
N ALA A 285 -25.68 -5.77 -19.97
CA ALA A 285 -24.68 -4.88 -19.40
C ALA A 285 -25.23 -4.05 -18.24
N GLU A 286 -26.44 -3.50 -18.39
CA GLU A 286 -27.13 -2.69 -17.39
C GLU A 286 -27.58 -3.56 -16.22
N LYS A 287 -28.20 -4.71 -16.50
CA LYS A 287 -28.70 -5.62 -15.45
C LYS A 287 -27.58 -6.21 -14.62
N VAL A 288 -26.47 -6.63 -15.23
CA VAL A 288 -25.35 -7.21 -14.47
C VAL A 288 -24.67 -6.16 -13.60
N ALA A 289 -24.51 -4.93 -14.09
CA ALA A 289 -23.96 -3.84 -13.26
C ALA A 289 -24.88 -3.49 -12.08
N ALA A 290 -26.19 -3.38 -12.32
CA ALA A 290 -27.17 -3.15 -11.26
C ALA A 290 -27.18 -4.29 -10.23
N LYS A 291 -27.06 -5.54 -10.67
CA LYS A 291 -26.98 -6.69 -9.77
C LYS A 291 -25.67 -6.69 -8.97
N VAL A 292 -24.52 -6.36 -9.57
CA VAL A 292 -23.27 -6.17 -8.81
C VAL A 292 -23.41 -5.05 -7.79
N ALA A 293 -24.07 -3.95 -8.13
CA ALA A 293 -24.34 -2.85 -7.20
C ALA A 293 -25.20 -3.29 -6.01
N GLU A 294 -26.29 -4.03 -6.26
CA GLU A 294 -27.15 -4.62 -5.23
C GLU A 294 -26.35 -5.54 -4.27
N LEU A 295 -25.51 -6.41 -4.82
CA LEU A 295 -24.75 -7.40 -4.06
C LEU A 295 -23.67 -6.77 -3.16
N THR A 296 -23.12 -5.64 -3.58
CA THR A 296 -22.00 -4.97 -2.90
C THR A 296 -22.42 -3.77 -2.06
N GLY A 297 -23.62 -3.22 -2.31
CA GLY A 297 -24.05 -1.94 -1.74
C GLY A 297 -23.29 -0.73 -2.30
N LEU A 298 -22.48 -0.90 -3.35
CA LEU A 298 -21.68 0.14 -3.99
C LEU A 298 -22.32 0.57 -5.32
N PRO A 299 -22.18 1.84 -5.75
CA PRO A 299 -22.93 2.40 -6.88
C PRO A 299 -22.31 2.03 -8.24
N PHE A 300 -22.11 0.73 -8.49
CA PHE A 300 -21.63 0.24 -9.79
C PHE A 300 -22.64 0.52 -10.90
N VAL A 301 -22.11 0.93 -12.05
CA VAL A 301 -22.88 1.18 -13.27
C VAL A 301 -22.16 0.58 -14.47
N THR A 302 -22.88 0.35 -15.56
CA THR A 302 -22.23 -0.07 -16.80
C THR A 302 -21.44 1.09 -17.40
N ALA A 303 -20.24 0.84 -17.92
CA ALA A 303 -19.44 1.90 -18.52
C ALA A 303 -20.15 2.49 -19.76
N PRO A 304 -20.23 3.83 -19.90
CA PRO A 304 -20.94 4.46 -21.01
C PRO A 304 -20.25 4.20 -22.36
N ASN A 305 -18.93 3.99 -22.35
CA ASN A 305 -18.16 3.61 -23.53
C ASN A 305 -17.37 2.32 -23.24
N LYS A 306 -17.73 1.23 -23.92
CA LYS A 306 -17.08 -0.08 -23.74
C LYS A 306 -15.74 -0.20 -24.46
N PHE A 307 -15.50 0.61 -25.49
CA PHE A 307 -14.20 0.62 -26.16
C PHE A 307 -13.13 1.18 -25.21
N GLU A 308 -13.42 2.31 -24.56
CA GLU A 308 -12.55 2.90 -23.54
C GLU A 308 -12.29 1.91 -22.39
N ALA A 309 -13.35 1.34 -21.81
CA ALA A 309 -13.25 0.42 -20.67
C ALA A 309 -12.49 -0.91 -20.96
N LEU A 310 -12.26 -1.25 -22.23
CA LEU A 310 -11.49 -2.43 -22.64
C LEU A 310 -10.09 -2.07 -23.11
N ALA A 311 -9.97 -1.00 -23.90
CA ALA A 311 -8.74 -0.53 -24.54
C ALA A 311 -7.82 0.25 -23.59
N ALA A 312 -8.34 0.80 -22.50
CA ALA A 312 -7.61 1.55 -21.49
C ALA A 312 -8.05 1.15 -20.07
N HIS A 313 -7.26 1.56 -19.07
CA HIS A 313 -7.59 1.41 -17.63
C HIS A 313 -7.22 2.68 -16.87
N ASP A 314 -7.61 3.82 -17.43
CA ASP A 314 -7.22 5.14 -16.93
C ASP A 314 -7.78 5.41 -15.53
N ALA A 315 -8.96 4.86 -15.22
CA ALA A 315 -9.53 4.88 -13.87
C ALA A 315 -8.59 4.27 -12.81
N LEU A 316 -7.86 3.19 -13.17
CA LEU A 316 -6.90 2.55 -12.27
C LEU A 316 -5.59 3.36 -12.16
N VAL A 317 -5.16 4.00 -13.25
CA VAL A 317 -4.01 4.92 -13.24
C VAL A 317 -4.30 6.14 -12.35
N GLU A 318 -5.49 6.72 -12.48
CA GLU A 318 -5.94 7.87 -11.69
C GLU A 318 -6.07 7.53 -10.20
N LEU A 319 -6.72 6.40 -9.87
CA LEU A 319 -6.79 5.90 -8.49
C LEU A 319 -5.39 5.69 -7.91
N SER A 320 -4.48 5.10 -8.70
CA SER A 320 -3.08 4.94 -8.31
C SER A 320 -2.38 6.28 -8.07
N GLY A 321 -2.66 7.31 -8.88
CA GLY A 321 -2.14 8.66 -8.70
C GLY A 321 -2.64 9.35 -7.43
N ALA A 322 -3.91 9.15 -7.08
CA ALA A 322 -4.46 9.62 -5.80
C ALA A 322 -3.76 8.95 -4.61
N MET A 323 -3.57 7.63 -4.65
CA MET A 323 -2.80 6.89 -3.63
C MET A 323 -1.33 7.33 -3.57
N ASN A 324 -0.70 7.63 -4.71
CA ASN A 324 0.65 8.18 -4.75
C ASN A 324 0.74 9.53 -4.02
N THR A 325 -0.27 10.40 -4.19
CA THR A 325 -0.35 11.68 -3.45
C THR A 325 -0.51 11.47 -1.93
N VAL A 326 -1.29 10.45 -1.54
CA VAL A 326 -1.41 10.06 -0.12
C VAL A 326 -0.08 9.53 0.42
N ALA A 327 0.65 8.72 -0.34
CA ALA A 327 1.97 8.24 0.04
C ALA A 327 2.96 9.40 0.30
N CYS A 328 2.98 10.43 -0.54
CA CYS A 328 3.78 11.64 -0.29
C CYS A 328 3.40 12.33 1.02
N SER A 329 2.09 12.41 1.32
CA SER A 329 1.59 13.02 2.55
C SER A 329 2.00 12.23 3.79
N LEU A 330 1.82 10.90 3.76
CA LEU A 330 2.22 10.00 4.85
C LEU A 330 3.73 9.97 5.06
N MET A 331 4.52 9.99 3.98
CA MET A 331 5.98 10.09 4.05
C MET A 331 6.41 11.29 4.87
N LYS A 332 5.85 12.47 4.56
CA LYS A 332 6.13 13.71 5.30
C LYS A 332 5.72 13.60 6.76
N ILE A 333 4.48 13.19 7.04
CA ILE A 333 3.93 13.10 8.41
C ILE A 333 4.77 12.15 9.28
N ALA A 334 5.06 10.94 8.78
CA ALA A 334 5.84 9.95 9.51
C ALA A 334 7.30 10.38 9.70
N ASN A 335 7.88 11.10 8.73
CA ASN A 335 9.24 11.62 8.87
C ASN A 335 9.32 12.76 9.90
N ASP A 336 8.35 13.68 9.90
CA ASP A 336 8.26 14.73 10.92
C ASP A 336 8.15 14.11 12.32
N ILE A 337 7.23 13.16 12.54
CA ILE A 337 7.04 12.48 13.83
C ILE A 337 8.32 11.73 14.26
N ARG A 338 8.99 11.05 13.33
CA ARG A 338 10.28 10.39 13.60
C ARG A 338 11.35 11.37 14.04
N PHE A 339 11.51 12.50 13.36
CA PHE A 339 12.52 13.50 13.73
C PHE A 339 12.18 14.21 15.04
N LEU A 340 10.90 14.56 15.25
CA LEU A 340 10.44 15.16 16.50
C LEU A 340 10.62 14.21 17.69
N GLY A 341 10.51 12.90 17.48
CA GLY A 341 10.80 11.85 18.46
C GLY A 341 12.28 11.47 18.61
N SER A 342 13.20 12.05 17.83
CA SER A 342 14.62 11.70 17.88
C SER A 342 15.27 12.11 19.20
N GLY A 343 16.03 11.20 19.84
CA GLY A 343 16.56 11.43 21.18
C GLY A 343 17.22 10.19 21.79
N PRO A 344 17.40 10.15 23.12
CA PRO A 344 16.78 11.05 24.10
C PRO A 344 17.52 12.39 24.29
N ARG A 345 18.79 12.51 23.89
CA ARG A 345 19.62 13.70 24.21
C ARG A 345 20.31 14.37 23.02
N SER A 346 20.49 13.66 21.90
CA SER A 346 21.22 14.17 20.73
C SER A 346 20.33 14.33 19.49
N GLY A 347 19.04 14.59 19.70
CA GLY A 347 18.05 14.85 18.65
C GLY A 347 17.17 16.04 19.00
N LEU A 348 15.98 16.11 18.40
CA LEU A 348 14.99 17.16 18.71
C LEU A 348 14.31 16.91 20.05
N GLY A 349 13.81 15.68 20.27
CA GLY A 349 13.20 15.23 21.53
C GLY A 349 11.92 15.99 21.94
N GLU A 350 11.18 16.53 20.98
CA GLU A 350 9.90 17.21 21.25
C GLU A 350 8.78 16.23 21.55
N LEU A 351 8.82 15.03 20.95
CA LEU A 351 7.84 13.98 21.16
C LEU A 351 8.46 12.78 21.88
N ILE A 352 7.65 12.11 22.68
CA ILE A 352 7.92 10.80 23.27
C ILE A 352 6.97 9.82 22.57
N LEU A 353 7.53 8.87 21.84
CA LEU A 353 6.78 7.87 21.10
C LEU A 353 6.58 6.62 21.97
N PRO A 354 5.49 5.85 21.79
CA PRO A 354 5.29 4.58 22.47
C PRO A 354 6.40 3.57 22.16
N GLU A 355 6.81 2.80 23.17
CA GLU A 355 7.75 1.68 23.03
C GLU A 355 6.95 0.37 22.94
N ASN A 356 6.87 -0.22 21.74
CA ASN A 356 6.08 -1.44 21.50
C ASN A 356 6.94 -2.72 21.44
N GLU A 357 8.23 -2.56 21.12
CA GLU A 357 9.19 -3.64 21.05
C GLU A 357 10.21 -3.50 22.21
N PRO A 358 10.66 -4.61 22.84
CA PRO A 358 11.60 -4.53 23.95
C PRO A 358 12.89 -3.79 23.58
N GLY A 359 13.11 -2.62 24.19
CA GLY A 359 14.40 -1.96 24.20
C GLY A 359 15.42 -2.70 25.05
N SER A 360 16.69 -2.33 24.91
CA SER A 360 17.74 -2.82 25.82
C SER A 360 17.61 -2.10 27.17
N SER A 361 17.53 -2.84 28.28
CA SER A 361 17.41 -2.28 29.63
C SER A 361 18.57 -1.34 30.02
N ILE A 362 19.71 -1.43 29.34
CA ILE A 362 20.87 -0.53 29.53
C ILE A 362 20.72 0.82 28.78
N MET A 363 19.69 0.98 27.93
CA MET A 363 19.46 2.16 27.09
C MET A 363 18.11 2.86 27.40
N PRO A 364 17.91 3.38 28.62
CA PRO A 364 16.64 4.02 28.99
C PRO A 364 16.33 5.24 28.13
N GLY A 365 15.07 5.36 27.71
CA GLY A 365 14.56 6.48 26.89
C GLY A 365 14.94 6.41 25.41
N LYS A 366 15.65 5.36 24.96
CA LYS A 366 15.87 5.09 23.54
C LYS A 366 14.68 4.32 22.98
N VAL A 367 13.84 4.99 22.21
CA VAL A 367 12.71 4.39 21.49
C VAL A 367 12.94 4.55 19.99
N ASN A 368 13.04 3.43 19.26
CA ASN A 368 13.14 3.48 17.81
C ASN A 368 11.74 3.75 17.21
N PRO A 369 11.59 4.65 16.22
CA PRO A 369 10.30 4.98 15.63
C PRO A 369 9.85 3.94 14.59
N THR A 370 9.73 2.67 14.99
CA THR A 370 9.51 1.50 14.10
C THR A 370 8.27 1.64 13.21
N GLN A 371 7.17 2.17 13.74
CA GLN A 371 5.96 2.40 12.95
C GLN A 371 6.16 3.51 11.90
N CYS A 372 6.97 4.54 12.19
CA CYS A 372 7.33 5.54 11.19
C CYS A 372 8.17 4.92 10.07
N GLU A 373 9.07 3.98 10.39
CA GLU A 373 9.87 3.23 9.40
C GLU A 373 8.97 2.42 8.47
N ALA A 374 8.00 1.69 9.03
CA ALA A 374 7.00 0.95 8.25
C ALA A 374 6.20 1.86 7.31
N VAL A 375 5.67 3.00 7.80
CA VAL A 375 4.93 3.97 6.97
C VAL A 375 5.78 4.45 5.80
N THR A 376 7.05 4.78 6.03
CA THR A 376 7.90 5.32 4.97
C THR A 376 8.35 4.27 3.95
N MET A 377 8.54 3.02 4.36
CA MET A 377 8.76 1.92 3.40
C MET A 377 7.53 1.68 2.53
N VAL A 378 6.33 1.68 3.14
CA VAL A 378 5.06 1.56 2.39
C VAL A 378 4.90 2.71 1.40
N ALA A 379 5.15 3.95 1.83
CA ALA A 379 5.06 5.10 0.95
C ALA A 379 6.00 4.99 -0.27
N ALA A 380 7.23 4.52 -0.08
CA ALA A 380 8.16 4.27 -1.18
C ALA A 380 7.66 3.15 -2.13
N GLN A 381 7.12 2.06 -1.57
CA GLN A 381 6.55 0.97 -2.36
C GLN A 381 5.38 1.45 -3.23
N VAL A 382 4.49 2.27 -2.68
CA VAL A 382 3.33 2.84 -3.40
C VAL A 382 3.78 3.72 -4.56
N MET A 383 4.82 4.54 -4.37
CA MET A 383 5.38 5.36 -5.45
C MET A 383 5.94 4.49 -6.58
N GLY A 384 6.64 3.40 -6.26
CA GLY A 384 7.13 2.43 -7.25
C GLY A 384 5.99 1.72 -7.99
N ASN A 385 4.97 1.27 -7.25
CA ASN A 385 3.77 0.64 -7.80
C ASN A 385 3.04 1.57 -8.77
N HIS A 386 2.98 2.87 -8.47
CA HIS A 386 2.33 3.86 -9.34
C HIS A 386 3.03 3.98 -10.70
N VAL A 387 4.37 3.94 -10.72
CA VAL A 387 5.13 3.91 -11.98
C VAL A 387 4.79 2.66 -12.79
N ALA A 388 4.74 1.48 -12.15
CA ALA A 388 4.37 0.24 -12.81
C ALA A 388 2.95 0.31 -13.42
N VAL A 389 1.97 0.87 -12.69
CA VAL A 389 0.60 1.08 -13.16
C VAL A 389 0.57 2.05 -14.33
N THR A 390 1.34 3.13 -14.26
CA THR A 390 1.44 4.14 -15.33
C THR A 390 1.96 3.53 -16.62
N VAL A 391 3.03 2.72 -16.55
CA VAL A 391 3.58 2.01 -17.71
C VAL A 391 2.58 1.00 -18.27
N GLY A 392 1.87 0.24 -17.41
CA GLY A 392 0.83 -0.68 -17.87
C GLY A 392 -0.35 0.05 -18.54
N GLY A 393 -0.77 1.19 -17.98
CA GLY A 393 -1.86 2.00 -18.53
C GLY A 393 -1.53 2.62 -19.88
N SER A 394 -0.30 3.08 -20.09
CA SER A 394 0.12 3.74 -21.34
C SER A 394 0.30 2.80 -22.53
N ASN A 395 0.35 1.48 -22.33
CA ASN A 395 0.66 0.49 -23.37
C ASN A 395 -0.57 -0.32 -23.80
N GLY A 396 -1.73 0.34 -23.90
CA GLY A 396 -2.91 -0.22 -24.57
C GLY A 396 -2.71 -0.32 -26.09
N HIS A 397 -3.25 -1.36 -26.73
CA HIS A 397 -3.16 -1.52 -28.18
C HIS A 397 -4.55 -1.79 -28.76
N PHE A 398 -4.98 -0.92 -29.68
CA PHE A 398 -6.25 -1.03 -30.39
C PHE A 398 -7.42 -1.25 -29.40
N GLU A 399 -8.18 -2.34 -29.51
CA GLU A 399 -9.39 -2.58 -28.71
C GLU A 399 -9.13 -3.17 -27.31
N LEU A 400 -7.89 -3.47 -26.93
CA LEU A 400 -7.61 -4.12 -25.64
C LEU A 400 -6.27 -3.74 -25.00
N ASN A 401 -6.30 -3.15 -23.80
CA ASN A 401 -5.12 -3.10 -22.95
C ASN A 401 -4.86 -4.48 -22.33
N VAL A 402 -3.66 -5.03 -22.56
CA VAL A 402 -3.23 -6.36 -22.11
C VAL A 402 -2.17 -6.29 -20.99
N PHE A 403 -2.30 -5.32 -20.10
CA PHE A 403 -1.52 -5.21 -18.87
C PHE A 403 -2.42 -5.37 -17.61
N LYS A 404 -3.65 -5.84 -17.80
CA LYS A 404 -4.71 -5.83 -16.77
C LYS A 404 -4.27 -6.47 -15.43
N PRO A 405 -3.72 -7.71 -15.40
CA PRO A 405 -3.33 -8.34 -14.13
C PRO A 405 -2.31 -7.56 -13.32
N MET A 406 -1.29 -6.99 -13.97
CA MET A 406 -0.27 -6.24 -13.24
C MET A 406 -0.83 -4.92 -12.70
N MET A 407 -1.73 -4.25 -13.43
CA MET A 407 -2.28 -2.95 -13.02
C MET A 407 -3.06 -3.14 -11.73
N ILE A 408 -3.98 -4.10 -11.72
CA ILE A 408 -4.80 -4.37 -10.54
C ILE A 408 -3.97 -4.91 -9.36
N LYS A 409 -2.94 -5.74 -9.61
CA LYS A 409 -2.03 -6.22 -8.54
C LYS A 409 -1.39 -5.05 -7.80
N ASN A 410 -0.89 -4.06 -8.53
CA ASN A 410 -0.22 -2.90 -7.96
C ASN A 410 -1.19 -1.92 -7.28
N VAL A 411 -2.38 -1.72 -7.85
CA VAL A 411 -3.45 -0.94 -7.22
C VAL A 411 -3.87 -1.55 -5.89
N LEU A 412 -4.20 -2.85 -5.87
CA LEU A 412 -4.62 -3.56 -4.66
C LEU A 412 -3.51 -3.61 -3.61
N ASN A 413 -2.26 -3.87 -4.01
CA ASN A 413 -1.14 -3.86 -3.10
C ASN A 413 -0.97 -2.48 -2.43
N SER A 414 -1.09 -1.39 -3.20
CA SER A 414 -0.98 -0.04 -2.68
C SER A 414 -2.12 0.31 -1.73
N ALA A 415 -3.37 0.02 -2.11
CA ALA A 415 -4.55 0.27 -1.28
C ALA A 415 -4.47 -0.48 0.05
N ARG A 416 -4.10 -1.76 0.00
CA ARG A 416 -3.96 -2.62 1.18
C ARG A 416 -2.85 -2.12 2.12
N LEU A 417 -1.65 -1.89 1.60
CA LEU A 417 -0.51 -1.43 2.40
C LEU A 417 -0.80 -0.08 3.07
N LEU A 418 -1.41 0.86 2.34
CA LEU A 418 -1.79 2.16 2.89
C LEU A 418 -2.85 2.03 3.97
N GLY A 419 -3.91 1.24 3.76
CA GLY A 419 -4.94 1.02 4.76
C GLY A 419 -4.37 0.39 6.03
N ASP A 420 -3.65 -0.74 5.89
CA ASP A 420 -3.06 -1.45 7.02
C ASP A 420 -2.05 -0.58 7.80
N VAL A 421 -1.17 0.15 7.10
CA VAL A 421 -0.16 0.97 7.77
C VAL A 421 -0.78 2.18 8.46
N CYS A 422 -1.87 2.74 7.94
CA CYS A 422 -2.59 3.81 8.63
C CYS A 422 -3.22 3.31 9.94
N VAL A 423 -3.78 2.09 9.95
CA VAL A 423 -4.31 1.48 11.17
C VAL A 423 -3.18 1.20 12.17
N SER A 424 -2.12 0.51 11.74
CA SER A 424 -0.99 0.16 12.61
C SER A 424 -0.28 1.40 13.17
N PHE A 425 -0.01 2.39 12.32
CA PHE A 425 0.61 3.64 12.75
C PHE A 425 -0.26 4.42 13.73
N THR A 426 -1.58 4.36 13.56
CA THR A 426 -2.52 4.96 14.51
C THR A 426 -2.43 4.29 15.86
N ASP A 427 -2.66 2.99 15.90
CA ASP A 427 -2.83 2.22 17.14
C ASP A 427 -1.52 2.10 17.93
N ASN A 428 -0.41 1.91 17.21
CA ASN A 428 0.88 1.61 17.81
C ASN A 428 1.83 2.82 17.86
N CYS A 429 1.39 4.01 17.45
CA CYS A 429 2.22 5.21 17.55
C CYS A 429 1.38 6.45 17.88
N VAL A 430 0.55 6.91 16.95
CA VAL A 430 -0.08 8.25 17.02
C VAL A 430 -0.89 8.45 18.30
N VAL A 431 -1.74 7.49 18.69
CA VAL A 431 -2.59 7.63 19.87
C VAL A 431 -1.80 7.75 21.18
N GLY A 432 -0.60 7.15 21.23
CA GLY A 432 0.27 7.15 22.41
C GLY A 432 1.34 8.24 22.40
N ILE A 433 1.39 9.10 21.37
CA ILE A 433 2.36 10.23 21.33
C ILE A 433 2.13 11.13 22.54
N GLN A 434 3.22 11.46 23.25
CA GLN A 434 3.24 12.48 24.30
C GLN A 434 4.20 13.61 23.89
N ALA A 435 3.91 14.84 24.31
CA ALA A 435 4.84 15.95 24.16
C ALA A 435 5.82 15.99 25.33
N ASN A 436 7.12 16.14 25.07
CA ASN A 436 8.13 16.38 26.10
C ASN A 436 8.12 17.88 26.47
N THR A 437 7.11 18.30 27.23
CA THR A 437 6.89 19.71 27.55
C THR A 437 8.08 20.35 28.26
N ASP A 438 8.79 19.61 29.11
CA ASP A 438 9.98 20.12 29.81
C ASP A 438 11.08 20.49 28.82
N ARG A 439 11.36 19.59 27.86
CA ARG A 439 12.34 19.84 26.82
C ARG A 439 11.89 20.95 25.87
N ILE A 440 10.63 20.97 25.47
CA ILE A 440 10.07 22.02 24.61
C ILE A 440 10.19 23.39 25.28
N ASN A 441 9.79 23.51 26.55
CA ASN A 441 9.87 24.76 27.31
C ASN A 441 11.32 25.24 27.47
N LYS A 442 12.25 24.31 27.72
CA LYS A 442 13.68 24.62 27.76
C LYS A 442 14.17 25.19 26.43
N LEU A 443 13.89 24.51 25.31
CA LEU A 443 14.31 24.95 23.98
C LEU A 443 13.67 26.29 23.56
N MET A 444 12.42 26.53 23.96
CA MET A 444 11.74 27.82 23.74
C MET A 444 12.48 28.97 24.44
N ASN A 445 12.91 28.78 25.68
CA ASN A 445 13.62 29.80 26.46
C ASN A 445 15.08 30.00 25.99
N GLU A 446 15.71 28.97 25.44
CA GLU A 446 17.06 29.02 24.87
C GLU A 446 17.09 29.54 23.42
N SER A 447 15.93 29.64 22.75
CA SER A 447 15.86 30.06 21.36
C SER A 447 16.15 31.55 21.16
N LEU A 448 16.80 31.86 20.03
CA LEU A 448 17.07 33.24 19.60
C LEU A 448 15.90 33.87 18.84
N MET A 449 14.87 33.11 18.47
CA MET A 449 13.82 33.58 17.55
C MET A 449 12.78 34.49 18.21
N LEU A 450 12.65 34.42 19.54
CA LEU A 450 11.73 35.27 20.31
C LEU A 450 12.17 36.74 20.39
N VAL A 451 13.40 37.05 19.96
CA VAL A 451 13.98 38.40 20.04
C VAL A 451 13.17 39.45 19.29
N THR A 452 12.44 39.04 18.25
CA THR A 452 11.61 39.93 17.43
C THR A 452 10.48 40.59 18.21
N ALA A 453 10.01 39.97 19.31
CA ALA A 453 9.04 40.57 20.22
C ALA A 453 9.58 41.84 20.90
N LEU A 454 10.90 42.05 20.95
CA LEU A 454 11.52 43.23 21.55
C LEU A 454 11.53 44.45 20.61
N ASN A 455 11.41 44.24 19.29
CA ASN A 455 11.49 45.31 18.28
C ASN A 455 10.59 46.52 18.60
N PRO A 456 9.29 46.37 18.94
CA PRO A 456 8.42 47.51 19.25
C PRO A 456 8.77 48.24 20.56
N HIS A 457 9.59 47.64 21.44
CA HIS A 457 9.92 48.22 22.75
C HIS A 457 11.29 48.89 22.78
N ILE A 458 12.28 48.31 22.09
CA ILE A 458 13.68 48.76 22.15
C ILE A 458 14.28 49.07 20.78
N GLY A 459 13.55 48.85 19.69
CA GLY A 459 14.02 49.02 18.31
C GLY A 459 14.84 47.85 17.78
N TYR A 460 14.93 47.75 16.45
CA TYR A 460 15.59 46.65 15.74
C TYR A 460 17.07 46.48 16.12
N ASP A 461 17.84 47.56 16.16
CA ASP A 461 19.29 47.48 16.38
C ASP A 461 19.66 46.91 17.74
N LYS A 462 18.90 47.27 18.79
CA LYS A 462 19.11 46.71 20.14
C LYS A 462 18.71 45.24 20.18
N ALA A 463 17.58 44.87 19.60
CA ALA A 463 17.13 43.48 19.50
C ALA A 463 18.15 42.61 18.74
N ALA A 464 18.64 43.07 17.58
CA ALA A 464 19.66 42.37 16.80
C ALA A 464 20.99 42.22 17.57
N LYS A 465 21.38 43.24 18.36
CA LYS A 465 22.58 43.17 19.20
C LYS A 465 22.42 42.16 20.35
N ILE A 466 21.23 42.06 20.96
CA ILE A 466 20.93 41.01 21.96
C ILE A 466 21.11 39.63 21.33
N ALA A 467 20.48 39.35 20.18
CA ALA A 467 20.58 38.05 19.51
C ALA A 467 22.02 37.68 19.14
N LYS A 468 22.78 38.63 18.58
CA LYS A 468 24.20 38.43 18.25
C LYS A 468 25.05 38.13 19.48
N THR A 469 24.82 38.83 20.59
CA THR A 469 25.54 38.61 21.85
C THR A 469 25.17 37.25 22.45
N ALA A 470 23.89 36.92 22.55
CA ALA A 470 23.40 35.63 23.05
C ALA A 470 24.02 34.45 22.27
N HIS A 471 24.03 34.53 20.93
CA HIS A 471 24.65 33.52 20.09
C HIS A 471 26.16 33.39 20.33
N LYS A 472 26.88 34.51 20.37
CA LYS A 472 28.34 34.52 20.56
C LYS A 472 28.76 33.97 21.92
N GLU A 473 27.97 34.25 22.95
CA GLU A 473 28.29 33.91 24.34
C GLU A 473 27.66 32.59 24.81
N GLY A 474 26.73 32.01 24.04
CA GLY A 474 26.01 30.79 24.42
C GLY A 474 25.03 31.00 25.57
N THR A 475 24.45 32.19 25.68
CA THR A 475 23.48 32.58 26.73
C THR A 475 22.07 32.73 26.15
N THR A 476 21.06 32.81 27.03
CA THR A 476 19.68 33.10 26.63
C THR A 476 19.52 34.56 26.19
N LEU A 477 18.45 34.86 25.44
CA LEU A 477 18.10 36.23 25.08
C LEU A 477 17.90 37.12 26.31
N LYS A 478 17.28 36.58 27.37
CA LYS A 478 17.00 37.31 28.62
C LYS A 478 18.30 37.70 29.32
N GLU A 479 19.23 36.76 29.48
CA GLU A 479 20.55 37.02 30.09
C GLU A 479 21.35 38.05 29.30
N ALA A 480 21.41 37.90 27.97
CA ALA A 480 22.11 38.85 27.11
C ALA A 480 21.50 40.27 27.17
N ALA A 481 20.17 40.37 27.19
CA ALA A 481 19.48 41.65 27.28
C ALA A 481 19.71 42.39 28.61
N ILE A 482 19.72 41.65 29.73
CA ILE A 482 20.04 42.18 31.06
C ILE A 482 21.51 42.60 31.13
N LYS A 483 22.44 41.76 30.65
CA LYS A 483 23.88 42.05 30.63
C LYS A 483 24.21 43.32 29.84
N LEU A 484 23.51 43.55 28.73
CA LEU A 484 23.68 44.75 27.90
C LEU A 484 23.01 46.00 28.50
N GLY A 485 22.25 45.87 29.58
CA GLY A 485 21.52 46.96 30.23
C GLY A 485 20.39 47.54 29.36
N PHE A 486 19.85 46.75 28.42
CA PHE A 486 18.81 47.22 27.51
C PHE A 486 17.39 47.10 28.09
N LEU A 487 17.20 46.22 29.07
CA LEU A 487 15.93 45.98 29.77
C LEU A 487 16.16 45.21 31.08
N THR A 488 15.16 45.21 31.96
CA THR A 488 15.13 44.42 33.19
C THR A 488 14.55 43.01 32.96
N SER A 489 14.72 42.11 33.93
CA SER A 489 14.07 40.79 33.91
C SER A 489 12.55 40.90 33.73
N ASP A 490 11.90 41.77 34.50
CA ASP A 490 10.45 41.94 34.48
C ASP A 490 9.95 42.50 33.15
N GLN A 491 10.71 43.42 32.54
CA GLN A 491 10.41 43.94 31.20
C GLN A 491 10.48 42.82 30.15
N PHE A 492 11.50 41.95 30.22
CA PHE A 492 11.60 40.81 29.31
C PHE A 492 10.37 39.90 29.42
N ASP A 493 9.98 39.54 30.65
CA ASP A 493 8.84 38.65 30.90
C ASP A 493 7.50 39.29 30.49
N GLN A 494 7.41 40.62 30.57
CA GLN A 494 6.22 41.36 30.15
C GLN A 494 6.11 41.47 28.62
N TRP A 495 7.23 41.65 27.91
CA TRP A 495 7.27 41.94 26.48
C TRP A 495 7.39 40.69 25.61
N VAL A 496 8.15 39.68 26.04
CA VAL A 496 8.39 38.46 25.27
C VAL A 496 7.41 37.38 25.70
N LYS A 497 6.23 37.39 25.09
CA LYS A 497 5.13 36.45 25.36
C LYS A 497 4.90 35.55 24.14
N PRO A 498 5.39 34.30 24.13
CA PRO A 498 5.22 33.41 22.98
C PRO A 498 3.76 33.21 22.54
N LYS A 499 2.82 33.25 23.48
CA LYS A 499 1.37 33.16 23.20
C LYS A 499 0.83 34.27 22.29
N ASP A 500 1.47 35.44 22.29
CA ASP A 500 1.06 36.61 21.50
C ASP A 500 1.73 36.62 20.12
N MET A 501 2.58 35.61 19.81
CA MET A 501 3.36 35.46 18.58
C MET A 501 2.81 34.37 17.64
N LEU A 502 1.52 34.02 17.75
CA LEU A 502 0.92 32.86 17.08
C LEU A 502 -0.12 33.21 16.00
N GLY A 503 -0.23 34.49 15.62
CA GLY A 503 -1.23 34.94 14.65
C GLY A 503 -1.04 36.40 14.22
N PRO A 504 -1.82 36.85 13.22
CA PRO A 504 -1.83 38.24 12.79
C PRO A 504 -2.38 39.17 13.88
N GLN A 505 -1.98 40.44 13.84
CA GLN A 505 -2.40 41.52 14.75
C GLN A 505 -3.02 42.66 13.96
#